data_AF-E1ZPY1-F1
#
_entry.id   AF-E1ZPY1-F1
#
_cell.length_a   1.000
_cell.length_b   1.000
_cell.length_c   1.000
_cell.angle_alpha   90.00
_cell.angle_beta   90.00
_cell.angle_gamma   90.00
#
_symmetry.space_group_name_H-M   'P 1'
#
loop_
_entity.id
_entity.type
_entity.pdbx_description
1 polymer ?
#
loop_
_entity_poly.entity_id
_entity_poly.type
_entity_poly.pdbx_seq_one_letter_code
_entity_poly.pdbx_strand_id
1 'polypeptide(L)'
;MAAATTTPGSSGIQVAELAPSLAQRAQCFPAAQPYQGFRTDLLAAVANATYGRPAVQSEVCALGGVELVLAQCQLDRHSPLAREWALWGVRNLCEGNAQAQEAIRQLQLCTTVDNEELKRMGVRMELDEHSGKLRVIKRETAASARRATGPPAPAPQTTAATVPHGYVPRASGQRACPPAQIASLRP
;
A
#
# COMPACT_ATOMS: atom_id res chain seq x y z
N MET A 1 9.07 -23.50 -7.13
CA MET A 1 9.13 -22.07 -6.81
C MET A 1 8.31 -21.33 -7.86
N ALA A 2 7.05 -21.02 -7.57
CA ALA A 2 6.17 -20.29 -8.50
C ALA A 2 6.04 -18.86 -7.98
N ALA A 3 6.40 -17.89 -8.83
CA ALA A 3 6.33 -16.47 -8.52
C ALA A 3 4.85 -16.03 -8.41
N ALA A 4 4.50 -15.42 -7.28
CA ALA A 4 3.22 -14.77 -7.08
C ALA A 4 3.08 -13.64 -8.11
N THR A 5 2.02 -13.68 -8.92
CA THR A 5 1.75 -12.67 -9.94
C THR A 5 0.76 -11.67 -9.35
N THR A 6 1.27 -10.55 -8.82
CA THR A 6 0.44 -9.53 -8.17
C THR A 6 -0.19 -8.61 -9.22
N THR A 7 -1.52 -8.58 -9.28
CA THR A 7 -2.26 -7.60 -10.09
C THR A 7 -2.63 -6.39 -9.22
N PRO A 8 -2.34 -5.14 -9.62
CA PRO A 8 -2.59 -3.98 -8.79
C PRO A 8 -4.08 -3.61 -8.78
N GLY A 9 -4.75 -3.83 -7.63
CA GLY A 9 -6.08 -3.28 -7.36
C GLY A 9 -6.01 -1.77 -7.07
N SER A 10 -7.03 -1.03 -7.52
CA SER A 10 -7.14 0.45 -7.46
C SER A 10 -7.18 1.07 -6.05
N SER A 11 -7.04 0.26 -5.01
CA SER A 11 -6.91 0.68 -3.62
C SER A 11 -5.61 0.07 -3.13
N GLY A 12 -4.63 0.86 -2.69
CA GLY A 12 -3.30 0.41 -2.29
C GLY A 12 -3.21 -0.58 -1.11
N ILE A 13 -4.31 -1.25 -0.78
CA ILE A 13 -4.36 -2.40 0.11
C ILE A 13 -4.07 -3.64 -0.74
N GLN A 14 -2.90 -4.25 -0.54
CA GLN A 14 -2.68 -5.61 -1.00
C GLN A 14 -3.58 -6.52 -0.17
N VAL A 15 -4.72 -6.89 -0.74
CA VAL A 15 -5.58 -7.92 -0.14
C VAL A 15 -4.83 -9.23 -0.31
N ALA A 16 -4.52 -9.92 0.80
CA ALA A 16 -3.94 -11.25 0.75
C ALA A 16 -4.84 -12.15 -0.10
N GLU A 17 -4.34 -12.55 -1.27
CA GLU A 17 -5.08 -13.41 -2.19
C GLU A 17 -5.15 -14.82 -1.60
N LEU A 18 -6.36 -15.36 -1.46
CA LEU A 18 -6.53 -16.73 -0.97
C LEU A 18 -5.79 -17.70 -1.88
N ALA A 19 -5.19 -18.74 -1.30
CA ALA A 19 -4.63 -19.84 -2.06
C ALA A 19 -5.66 -20.36 -3.09
N PRO A 20 -5.26 -20.68 -4.34
CA PRO A 20 -6.21 -21.05 -5.41
C PRO A 20 -7.14 -22.22 -5.04
N SER A 21 -6.63 -23.18 -4.27
CA SER A 21 -7.41 -24.31 -3.75
C SER A 21 -8.50 -23.88 -2.78
N LEU A 22 -8.26 -22.86 -1.96
CA LEU A 22 -9.27 -22.29 -1.08
C LEU A 22 -10.25 -21.43 -1.84
N ALA A 23 -9.80 -20.66 -2.84
CA ALA A 23 -10.69 -19.86 -3.67
C ALA A 23 -11.71 -20.74 -4.43
N GLN A 24 -11.29 -21.91 -4.93
CA GLN A 24 -12.20 -22.88 -5.54
C GLN A 24 -13.22 -23.42 -4.53
N ARG A 25 -12.76 -23.80 -3.32
CA ARG A 25 -13.65 -24.29 -2.25
C ARG A 25 -14.58 -23.21 -1.71
N ALA A 26 -14.17 -21.95 -1.73
CA ALA A 26 -14.96 -20.81 -1.27
C ALA A 26 -16.26 -20.65 -2.08
N GLN A 27 -16.30 -21.11 -3.33
CA GLN A 27 -17.45 -20.97 -4.23
C GLN A 27 -18.72 -21.67 -3.72
N CYS A 28 -18.59 -22.69 -2.87
CA CYS A 28 -19.74 -23.37 -2.28
C CYS A 28 -20.21 -22.76 -0.95
N PHE A 29 -19.53 -21.72 -0.45
CA PHE A 29 -19.91 -21.03 0.78
C PHE A 29 -20.75 -19.78 0.49
N PRO A 30 -21.65 -19.40 1.41
CA PRO A 30 -22.50 -18.24 1.22
C PRO A 30 -21.66 -16.94 1.14
N ALA A 31 -21.91 -16.13 0.12
CA ALA A 31 -21.26 -14.83 -0.07
C ALA A 31 -21.72 -13.77 0.95
N ALA A 32 -22.94 -13.93 1.48
CA ALA A 32 -23.51 -13.08 2.52
C ALA A 32 -23.61 -13.85 3.84
N GLN A 33 -23.60 -13.12 4.95
CA GLN A 33 -23.74 -13.71 6.28
C GLN A 33 -25.14 -14.34 6.43
N PRO A 34 -25.26 -15.66 6.67
CA PRO A 34 -26.56 -16.32 6.76
C PRO A 34 -27.36 -15.91 8.00
N TYR A 35 -26.67 -15.56 9.10
CA TYR A 35 -27.28 -15.14 10.35
C TYR A 35 -26.34 -14.23 11.16
N GLN A 36 -26.90 -13.54 12.16
CA GLN A 36 -26.13 -12.67 13.05
C GLN A 36 -25.18 -13.50 13.92
N GLY A 37 -23.89 -13.18 13.89
CA GLY A 37 -22.86 -13.91 14.63
C GLY A 37 -22.19 -15.03 13.82
N PHE A 38 -22.59 -15.28 12.56
CA PHE A 38 -21.94 -16.28 11.71
C PHE A 38 -20.41 -16.13 11.65
N ARG A 39 -19.91 -14.89 11.54
CA ARG A 39 -18.48 -14.58 11.57
C ARG A 39 -17.83 -14.99 12.89
N THR A 40 -18.49 -14.71 14.01
CA THR A 40 -18.03 -15.10 15.35
C THR A 40 -17.90 -16.61 15.45
N ASP A 41 -18.90 -17.35 14.96
CA ASP A 41 -18.90 -18.82 15.02
C ASP A 41 -17.78 -19.43 14.18
N LEU A 42 -17.51 -18.86 13.00
CA LEU A 42 -16.37 -19.27 12.17
C LEU A 42 -15.04 -19.05 12.91
N LEU A 43 -14.86 -17.90 13.54
CA LEU A 43 -13.67 -17.59 14.32
C LEU A 43 -13.54 -18.49 15.54
N ALA A 44 -14.64 -18.75 16.24
CA ALA A 44 -14.67 -19.66 17.38
C ALA A 44 -14.27 -21.08 16.97
N ALA A 45 -14.78 -21.58 15.85
CA ALA A 45 -14.42 -22.89 15.31
C ALA A 45 -12.92 -22.99 15.02
N VAL A 46 -12.34 -21.99 14.34
CA VAL A 46 -10.90 -21.96 14.03
C VAL A 46 -10.04 -21.83 15.30
N ALA A 47 -10.43 -20.94 16.21
CA ALA A 47 -9.70 -20.71 17.45
C ALA A 47 -9.69 -21.97 18.35
N ASN A 48 -10.82 -22.67 18.44
CA ASN A 48 -10.90 -23.92 19.17
C ASN A 48 -10.14 -25.06 18.47
N ALA A 49 -10.19 -25.12 17.13
CA ALA A 49 -9.48 -26.11 16.32
C ALA A 49 -7.95 -26.04 16.52
N THR A 50 -7.42 -24.83 16.73
CA THR A 50 -5.97 -24.57 16.83
C THR A 50 -5.42 -24.69 18.26
N TYR A 51 -6.28 -24.81 19.28
CA TYR A 51 -5.83 -24.95 20.67
C TYR A 51 -5.11 -26.29 20.91
N GLY A 52 -3.85 -26.23 21.33
CA GLY A 52 -3.04 -27.39 21.71
C GLY A 52 -2.77 -28.40 20.60
N ARG A 53 -2.92 -28.00 19.32
CA ARG A 53 -2.84 -28.92 18.17
C ARG A 53 -1.85 -28.41 17.10
N PRO A 54 -0.56 -28.73 17.22
CA PRO A 54 0.49 -28.23 16.30
C PRO A 54 0.23 -28.54 14.82
N ALA A 55 -0.29 -29.73 14.51
CA ALA A 55 -0.60 -30.09 13.12
C ALA A 55 -1.66 -29.15 12.50
N VAL A 56 -2.71 -28.84 13.26
CA VAL A 56 -3.77 -27.91 12.81
C VAL A 56 -3.24 -26.48 12.73
N GLN A 57 -2.43 -26.06 13.71
CA GLN A 57 -1.80 -24.73 13.69
C GLN A 57 -0.93 -24.53 12.44
N SER A 58 -0.10 -25.52 12.09
CA SER A 58 0.77 -25.47 10.91
C SER A 58 -0.04 -25.47 9.61
N GLU A 59 -1.12 -26.25 9.52
CA GLU A 59 -2.00 -26.26 8.35
C GLU A 59 -2.69 -24.90 8.17
N VAL A 60 -3.27 -24.35 9.23
CA VAL A 60 -3.89 -23.01 9.19
C VAL A 60 -2.87 -21.95 8.82
N CYS A 61 -1.64 -22.05 9.32
CA CYS A 61 -0.55 -21.12 8.97
C CYS A 61 -0.15 -21.23 7.49
N ALA A 62 -0.01 -22.45 6.96
CA ALA A 62 0.34 -22.68 5.56
C ALA A 62 -0.73 -22.17 4.58
N LEU A 63 -1.98 -22.08 5.03
CA LEU A 63 -3.12 -21.58 4.27
C LEU A 63 -3.27 -20.04 4.33
N GLY A 64 -2.37 -19.32 5.01
CA GLY A 64 -2.50 -17.86 5.23
C GLY A 64 -3.60 -17.50 6.24
N GLY A 65 -3.94 -18.43 7.13
CA GLY A 65 -4.99 -18.23 8.13
C GLY A 65 -4.62 -17.23 9.22
N VAL A 66 -3.33 -16.98 9.45
CA VAL A 66 -2.85 -16.07 10.50
C VAL A 66 -3.28 -14.63 10.17
N GLU A 67 -3.04 -14.20 8.94
CA GLU A 67 -3.41 -12.88 8.41
C GLU A 67 -4.93 -12.71 8.37
N LEU A 68 -5.65 -13.77 7.98
CA LEU A 68 -7.12 -13.77 7.96
C LEU A 68 -7.72 -13.58 9.35
N VAL A 69 -7.21 -14.28 10.37
CA VAL A 69 -7.68 -14.12 11.75
C VAL A 69 -7.31 -12.73 12.28
N LEU A 70 -6.09 -12.25 12.00
CA LEU A 70 -5.66 -10.90 12.41
C LEU A 70 -6.53 -9.80 11.81
N ALA A 71 -6.99 -9.95 10.57
CA ALA A 71 -7.89 -9.00 9.94
C ALA A 71 -9.22 -8.85 10.71
N GLN A 72 -9.62 -9.85 11.51
CA GLN A 72 -10.85 -9.83 12.31
C GLN A 72 -10.66 -9.21 13.71
N CYS A 73 -9.46 -8.72 14.06
CA CYS A 73 -9.19 -8.07 15.35
C CYS A 73 -9.71 -6.62 15.45
N GLN A 74 -10.45 -6.14 14.46
CA GLN A 74 -11.07 -4.81 14.45
C GLN A 74 -12.41 -4.82 15.20
N LEU A 75 -12.76 -3.68 15.81
CA LEU A 75 -14.04 -3.54 16.49
C LEU A 75 -15.19 -3.54 15.46
N ASP A 76 -16.08 -4.53 15.53
CA ASP A 76 -17.26 -4.64 14.69
C ASP A 76 -18.53 -4.52 15.54
N ARG A 77 -19.37 -3.53 15.24
CA ARG A 77 -20.65 -3.30 15.94
C ARG A 77 -21.67 -4.41 15.67
N HIS A 78 -21.56 -5.10 14.54
CA HIS A 78 -22.48 -6.17 14.15
C HIS A 78 -22.04 -7.54 14.67
N SER A 79 -20.77 -7.68 15.03
CA SER A 79 -20.19 -8.92 15.57
C SER A 79 -19.27 -8.60 16.77
N PRO A 80 -19.84 -8.18 17.91
CA PRO A 80 -19.08 -7.65 19.03
C PRO A 80 -18.14 -8.66 19.69
N LEU A 81 -18.33 -9.97 19.46
CA LEU A 81 -17.47 -11.04 19.98
C LEU A 81 -16.43 -11.54 18.96
N ALA A 82 -16.52 -11.13 17.70
CA ALA A 82 -15.61 -11.61 16.66
C ALA A 82 -14.17 -11.23 16.98
N ARG A 83 -13.95 -10.02 17.50
CA ARG A 83 -12.62 -9.53 17.89
C ARG A 83 -11.99 -10.39 18.98
N GLU A 84 -12.76 -10.77 19.99
CA GLU A 84 -12.31 -11.52 21.15
C GLU A 84 -11.93 -12.94 20.73
N TRP A 85 -12.76 -13.56 19.88
CA TRP A 85 -12.44 -14.85 19.28
C TRP A 85 -11.23 -14.79 18.35
N ALA A 86 -11.08 -13.71 17.58
CA ALA A 86 -9.90 -13.49 16.75
C ALA A 86 -8.63 -13.40 17.60
N LEU A 87 -8.64 -12.60 18.67
CA LEU A 87 -7.52 -12.47 19.60
C LEU A 87 -7.18 -13.81 20.26
N TRP A 88 -8.20 -14.59 20.65
CA TRP A 88 -8.00 -15.94 21.18
C TRP A 88 -7.38 -16.88 20.14
N GLY A 89 -7.86 -16.83 18.90
CA GLY A 89 -7.31 -17.58 17.77
C GLY A 89 -5.85 -17.24 17.48
N VAL A 90 -5.48 -15.96 17.49
CA VAL A 90 -4.07 -15.52 17.32
C VAL A 90 -3.19 -16.10 18.43
N ARG A 91 -3.63 -16.03 19.68
CA ARG A 91 -2.92 -16.63 20.82
C ARG A 91 -2.69 -18.13 20.60
N ASN A 92 -3.73 -18.86 20.20
CA ASN A 92 -3.64 -20.30 19.96
C ASN A 92 -2.78 -20.65 18.75
N LEU A 93 -2.82 -19.84 17.68
CA LEU A 93 -1.99 -20.02 16.50
C LEU A 93 -0.51 -19.77 16.77
N CYS A 94 -0.18 -18.84 17.68
CA CYS A 94 1.21 -18.48 18.00
C CYS A 94 1.84 -19.33 19.10
N GLU A 95 1.04 -19.97 19.95
CA GLU A 95 1.53 -20.79 21.06
C GLU A 95 2.31 -22.00 20.54
N GLY A 96 3.63 -21.98 20.71
CA GLY A 96 4.53 -23.05 20.28
C GLY A 96 4.77 -23.12 18.77
N ASN A 97 4.25 -22.18 17.98
CA ASN A 97 4.36 -22.19 16.51
C ASN A 97 5.20 -21.01 16.00
N ALA A 98 6.46 -21.29 15.68
CA ALA A 98 7.39 -20.29 15.15
C ALA A 98 6.99 -19.78 13.75
N GLN A 99 6.34 -20.60 12.92
CA GLN A 99 5.90 -20.21 11.58
C GLN A 99 4.84 -19.11 11.65
N ALA A 100 3.86 -19.26 12.54
CA ALA A 100 2.83 -18.25 12.76
C ALA A 100 3.42 -16.95 13.34
N GLN A 101 4.34 -17.06 14.30
CA GLN A 101 5.01 -15.89 14.86
C GLN A 101 5.84 -15.14 13.80
N GLU A 102 6.51 -15.86 12.93
CA GLU A 102 7.31 -15.27 11.86
C GLU A 102 6.43 -14.60 10.79
N ALA A 103 5.30 -15.21 10.43
CA ALA A 103 4.31 -14.57 9.55
C ALA A 103 3.86 -13.21 10.11
N ILE A 104 3.63 -13.11 11.42
CA ILE A 104 3.28 -11.85 12.09
C ILE A 104 4.43 -10.85 12.05
N ARG A 105 5.68 -11.28 12.27
CA ARG A 105 6.85 -10.39 12.23
C ARG A 105 7.09 -9.80 10.85
N GLN A 106 6.71 -10.52 9.81
CA GLN A 106 6.83 -10.08 8.42
C GLN A 106 5.73 -9.10 8.01
N LEU A 107 4.68 -8.93 8.82
CA LEU A 107 3.65 -7.94 8.55
C LEU A 107 4.24 -6.53 8.62
N GLN A 108 4.15 -5.83 7.49
CA GLN A 108 4.47 -4.42 7.39
C GLN A 108 3.20 -3.58 7.45
N LEU A 109 3.34 -2.38 7.97
CA LEU A 109 2.24 -1.43 7.97
C LEU A 109 1.91 -1.06 6.52
N CYS A 110 0.73 -1.46 6.05
CA CYS A 110 0.24 -1.05 4.75
C CYS A 110 -0.01 0.47 4.77
N THR A 111 0.41 1.14 3.69
CA THR A 111 0.26 2.59 3.49
C THR A 111 -1.17 3.07 3.74
N THR A 112 -1.25 4.32 4.16
CA THR A 112 -2.46 4.96 4.66
C THR A 112 -3.61 4.87 3.68
N VAL A 113 -4.71 4.23 4.12
CA VAL A 113 -5.95 4.22 3.37
C VAL A 113 -6.54 5.62 3.45
N ASP A 114 -6.60 6.29 2.30
CA ASP A 114 -7.33 7.55 2.12
C ASP A 114 -8.84 7.27 2.31
N ASN A 115 -9.28 7.17 3.57
CA ASN A 115 -10.67 6.97 3.95
C ASN A 115 -11.48 8.24 3.63
N GLU A 116 -12.66 8.09 3.05
CA GLU A 116 -13.59 9.18 2.73
C GLU A 116 -13.89 10.08 3.95
N GLU A 117 -13.87 9.53 5.16
CA GLU A 117 -14.01 10.31 6.40
C GLU A 117 -12.82 11.26 6.64
N LEU A 118 -11.60 10.81 6.39
CA LEU A 118 -10.39 11.65 6.50
C LEU A 118 -10.38 12.74 5.43
N LYS A 119 -10.85 12.41 4.21
CA LYS A 119 -11.05 13.37 3.12
C LYS A 119 -12.05 14.46 3.53
N ARG A 120 -13.18 14.09 4.13
CA ARG A 120 -14.17 15.04 4.67
C ARG A 120 -13.59 15.94 5.77
N MET A 121 -12.71 15.40 6.60
CA MET A 121 -12.02 16.15 7.66
C MET A 121 -10.83 16.99 7.16
N GLY A 122 -10.48 16.91 5.87
CA GLY A 122 -9.36 17.66 5.28
C GLY A 122 -8.01 17.24 5.86
N VAL A 123 -7.87 15.99 6.28
CA VAL A 123 -6.63 15.43 6.84
C VAL A 123 -6.18 14.22 6.03
N ARG A 124 -4.88 14.02 5.98
CA ARG A 124 -4.19 12.89 5.34
C ARG A 124 -3.40 12.17 6.42
N MET A 125 -3.37 10.85 6.36
CA MET A 125 -2.41 10.10 7.15
C MET A 125 -1.15 9.87 6.30
N GLU A 126 0.02 10.05 6.89
CA GLU A 126 1.31 9.78 6.26
C GLU A 126 2.13 8.89 7.19
N LEU A 127 2.83 7.92 6.61
CA LEU A 127 3.76 7.08 7.34
C LEU A 127 5.11 7.80 7.40
N ASP A 128 5.58 8.08 8.60
CA ASP A 128 6.95 8.56 8.79
C ASP A 128 7.92 7.38 8.62
N GLU A 129 8.63 7.34 7.49
CA GLU A 129 9.54 6.25 7.11
C GLU A 129 10.65 6.02 8.14
N HIS A 130 11.04 7.05 8.90
CA HIS A 130 12.11 6.93 9.91
C HIS A 130 11.62 6.38 11.24
N SER A 131 10.37 6.65 11.61
CA SER A 131 9.82 6.21 12.91
C SER A 131 8.84 5.04 12.81
N GLY A 132 8.38 4.71 11.60
CA GLY A 132 7.28 3.76 11.38
C GLY A 132 5.95 4.22 11.97
N LYS A 133 5.85 5.49 12.42
CA LYS A 133 4.65 6.03 13.07
C LYS A 133 3.75 6.70 12.04
N LEU A 134 2.45 6.52 12.23
CA LEU A 134 1.42 7.25 11.49
C LEU A 134 1.32 8.69 12.00
N ARG A 135 1.45 9.64 11.08
CA ARG A 135 1.25 11.07 11.33
C ARG A 135 0.00 11.54 10.60
N VAL A 136 -0.81 12.35 11.28
CA VAL A 136 -1.94 13.04 10.65
C VAL A 136 -1.46 14.42 10.23
N ILE A 137 -1.55 14.72 8.94
CA ILE A 137 -1.25 16.04 8.40
C ILE A 137 -2.50 16.67 7.81
N LYS A 138 -2.63 17.98 7.91
CA LYS A 138 -3.70 18.72 7.25
C LYS A 138 -3.46 18.70 5.74
N ARG A 139 -4.48 18.35 4.97
CA ARG A 139 -4.45 18.41 3.51
C ARG A 139 -4.50 19.88 3.11
N GLU A 140 -3.47 20.37 2.43
CA GLU A 140 -3.53 21.70 1.81
C GLU A 140 -4.57 21.66 0.68
N THR A 141 -5.70 22.32 0.90
CA THR A 141 -6.67 22.57 -0.16
C THR A 141 -6.19 23.74 -1.01
N ALA A 142 -6.44 23.69 -2.32
CA ALA A 142 -6.11 24.73 -3.30
C ALA A 142 -6.72 26.12 -2.99
N ALA A 143 -7.51 26.25 -1.91
CA ALA A 143 -8.00 27.51 -1.36
C ALA A 143 -6.95 28.22 -0.48
N SER A 144 -6.07 27.49 0.21
CA SER A 144 -5.04 28.07 1.08
C SER A 144 -3.87 28.66 0.30
N ALA A 145 -3.53 28.07 -0.87
CA ALA A 145 -2.49 28.58 -1.76
C ALA A 145 -2.80 29.97 -2.35
N ARG A 146 -4.09 30.32 -2.50
CA ARG A 146 -4.53 31.63 -3.03
C ARG A 146 -4.41 32.78 -2.02
N ARG A 147 -4.17 32.51 -0.74
CA ARG A 147 -3.91 33.55 0.27
C ARG A 147 -2.43 33.91 0.40
N ALA A 148 -1.52 33.08 -0.14
CA ALA A 148 -0.08 33.31 -0.05
C ALA A 148 0.50 34.11 -1.25
N THR A 149 -0.26 34.26 -2.34
CA THR A 149 0.10 35.12 -3.48
C THR A 149 -0.79 36.36 -3.47
N GLY A 150 -0.27 37.45 -2.90
CA GLY A 150 -0.81 38.79 -3.17
C GLY A 150 -0.76 39.10 -4.67
N PRO A 151 -1.57 40.05 -5.17
CA PRO A 151 -1.67 40.33 -6.60
C PRO A 151 -0.28 40.67 -7.18
N PRO A 152 0.11 40.08 -8.33
CA PRO A 152 1.38 40.42 -8.97
C PRO A 152 1.38 41.90 -9.37
N ALA A 153 2.48 42.58 -9.04
CA ALA A 153 2.72 43.96 -9.48
C ALA A 153 2.66 44.05 -11.02
N PRO A 154 2.11 45.13 -11.59
CA PRO A 154 1.99 45.26 -13.04
C PRO A 154 3.36 45.34 -13.72
N ALA A 155 3.56 44.55 -14.77
CA ALA A 155 4.79 44.48 -15.54
C ALA A 155 5.11 45.80 -16.28
N PRO A 156 6.40 46.15 -16.44
CA PRO A 156 6.80 47.33 -17.22
C PRO A 156 6.57 47.12 -18.71
N GLN A 157 5.90 48.09 -19.33
CA GLN A 157 5.65 48.12 -20.78
C GLN A 157 6.96 48.37 -21.53
N THR A 158 7.42 47.41 -22.32
CA THR A 158 8.53 47.59 -23.27
C THR A 158 7.96 48.01 -24.62
N THR A 159 8.14 49.28 -24.98
CA THR A 159 7.83 49.80 -26.31
C THR A 159 8.95 49.42 -27.28
N ALA A 160 8.58 48.69 -28.34
CA ALA A 160 9.46 48.40 -29.47
C ALA A 160 9.52 49.63 -30.39
N ALA A 161 10.72 50.00 -30.82
CA ALA A 161 10.90 50.92 -31.94
C ALA A 161 12.19 50.59 -32.73
N THR A 162 11.95 50.03 -33.92
CA THR A 162 12.52 50.42 -35.22
C THR A 162 14.04 50.31 -35.44
N VAL A 163 14.41 49.30 -36.22
CA VAL A 163 15.65 49.25 -37.03
C VAL A 163 15.42 50.06 -38.31
N PRO A 164 16.44 50.79 -38.83
CA PRO A 164 16.82 50.53 -40.21
C PRO A 164 18.33 50.55 -40.48
N HIS A 165 18.71 49.63 -41.38
CA HIS A 165 19.83 49.62 -42.34
C HIS A 165 21.27 49.88 -41.89
N GLY A 166 22.10 48.83 -42.05
CA GLY A 166 23.53 49.02 -42.30
C GLY A 166 24.37 47.76 -42.16
N TYR A 167 24.47 46.97 -43.24
CA TYR A 167 25.68 46.22 -43.62
C TYR A 167 26.00 44.86 -42.94
N VAL A 168 26.41 43.90 -43.80
CA VAL A 168 26.90 42.53 -43.54
C VAL A 168 28.31 42.44 -44.17
N PRO A 169 29.35 41.83 -43.54
CA PRO A 169 29.87 40.51 -44.00
C PRO A 169 30.51 39.66 -42.87
N ARG A 170 30.32 38.34 -42.78
CA ARG A 170 30.88 37.15 -43.49
C ARG A 170 32.29 36.67 -43.05
N ALA A 171 32.26 35.50 -42.38
CA ALA A 171 33.10 34.27 -42.41
C ALA A 171 34.58 34.21 -42.00
N SER A 172 34.85 33.26 -41.10
CA SER A 172 35.94 32.24 -41.11
C SER A 172 35.82 31.46 -39.79
N GLY A 173 35.73 30.14 -39.68
CA GLY A 173 36.30 29.05 -40.45
C GLY A 173 37.05 28.15 -39.45
N GLN A 174 36.56 26.93 -39.20
CA GLN A 174 37.32 25.69 -38.94
C GLN A 174 36.40 24.60 -38.36
N ARG A 175 36.27 23.53 -39.14
CA ARG A 175 35.79 22.20 -38.71
C ARG A 175 37.01 21.41 -38.25
N ALA A 176 36.85 20.55 -37.24
CA ALA A 176 37.48 19.22 -37.23
C ALA A 176 36.75 18.28 -36.26
N CYS A 177 36.56 17.05 -36.74
CA CYS A 177 35.90 15.88 -36.15
C CYS A 177 36.81 15.08 -35.20
N PRO A 178 36.31 14.03 -34.51
CA PRO A 178 36.92 13.43 -33.31
C PRO A 178 37.82 12.21 -33.61
N PRO A 179 38.61 11.71 -32.64
CA PRO A 179 39.34 10.46 -32.81
C PRO A 179 38.58 9.22 -32.30
N ALA A 180 38.33 8.33 -33.26
CA ALA A 180 38.54 6.87 -33.34
C ALA A 180 38.41 5.93 -32.12
N GLN A 181 37.61 4.86 -32.33
CA GLN A 181 37.69 3.54 -31.68
C GLN A 181 38.80 2.68 -32.32
N ILE A 182 39.49 1.82 -31.55
CA ILE A 182 40.02 0.51 -32.02
C ILE A 182 39.95 -0.51 -30.87
N ALA A 183 39.36 -1.68 -31.19
CA ALA A 183 39.36 -2.91 -30.41
C ALA A 183 40.50 -3.84 -30.84
N SER A 184 41.04 -4.69 -29.94
CA SER A 184 41.63 -6.03 -30.19
C SER A 184 42.32 -6.54 -28.90
N LEU A 185 41.83 -7.63 -28.28
CA LEU A 185 42.32 -9.02 -28.39
C LEU A 185 43.60 -9.32 -27.55
N ARG A 186 43.37 -10.01 -26.41
CA ARG A 186 44.03 -11.22 -25.82
C ARG A 186 45.57 -11.39 -25.89
N PRO A 187 46.19 -12.11 -24.92
CA PRO A 187 45.94 -13.55 -24.62
C PRO A 187 44.95 -13.83 -23.50
#